data_AF-A0A497B1U5-F1
#
_entry.id   AF-A0A497B1U5-F1
#
_cell.length_a   1.000
_cell.length_b   1.000
_cell.length_c   1.000
_cell.angle_alpha   90.00
_cell.angle_beta   90.00
_cell.angle_gamma   90.00
#
_symmetry.space_group_name_H-M   'P 1'
#
loop_
_entity.id
_entity.type
_entity.pdbx_description
1 polymer ?
#
loop_
_entity_poly.entity_id
_entity_poly.type
_entity_poly.pdbx_seq_one_letter_code
_entity_poly.pdbx_strand_id
1 'polypeptide(L)'
;VTSARRADWVGVALTVILALLGLRSYFVVMPRRYPPNLEDVIFWRAQEMETGSNLVFVEGDSSPGFSVWGIEHFDLDVTYHSVPAERVQSADFRALCGSDCRVFCLPEDAQVVLERLRAQLGAGAVRAHFGPGGRVVGVEFAPQPAGGNPP
;
A
#
# COMPACT_ATOMS: atom_id res chain seq x y z
N VAL A 1 -29.36 11.31 45.22
CA VAL A 1 -28.42 11.85 44.20
C VAL A 1 -27.10 11.09 44.27
N THR A 2 -27.04 9.83 43.83
CA THR A 2 -25.82 9.01 44.06
C THR A 2 -25.56 7.89 43.04
N SER A 3 -26.53 7.45 42.23
CA SER A 3 -26.29 6.40 41.22
C SER A 3 -25.87 6.94 39.84
N ALA A 4 -26.50 8.02 39.36
CA ALA A 4 -26.24 8.58 38.03
C ALA A 4 -24.78 9.05 37.85
N ARG A 5 -24.23 9.77 38.83
CA ARG A 5 -22.83 10.21 38.78
C ARG A 5 -21.83 9.05 38.73
N ARG A 6 -22.12 7.89 39.35
CA ARG A 6 -21.22 6.73 39.26
C ARG A 6 -21.23 6.10 37.86
N ALA A 7 -22.39 6.03 37.22
CA ALA A 7 -22.50 5.53 35.86
C ALA A 7 -21.73 6.42 34.86
N ASP A 8 -21.78 7.75 35.04
CA ASP A 8 -21.02 8.69 34.21
C ASP A 8 -19.50 8.47 34.33
N TRP A 9 -19.00 8.28 35.55
CA TRP A 9 -17.57 8.01 35.78
C TRP A 9 -17.12 6.66 35.21
N VAL A 10 -17.99 5.64 35.27
CA VAL A 10 -17.71 4.33 34.67
C VAL A 10 -17.68 4.43 33.14
N GLY A 11 -18.61 5.19 32.53
CA GLY A 11 -18.63 5.43 31.09
C GLY A 11 -17.38 6.16 30.61
N VAL A 12 -16.96 7.22 31.32
CA VAL A 12 -15.72 7.96 31.00
C VAL A 12 -14.50 7.06 31.13
N ALA A 13 -14.40 6.27 32.21
CA ALA A 13 -13.28 5.35 32.42
C ALA A 13 -13.20 4.29 31.30
N LEU A 14 -14.34 3.74 30.88
CA LEU A 14 -14.39 2.77 29.79
C LEU A 14 -13.94 3.39 28.46
N THR A 15 -14.39 4.59 28.13
CA THR A 15 -13.98 5.30 26.91
C THR A 15 -12.48 5.59 26.92
N VAL A 16 -11.92 6.00 28.07
CA VAL A 16 -10.47 6.20 28.22
C VAL A 16 -9.70 4.88 28.06
N ILE A 17 -10.20 3.78 28.63
CA ILE A 17 -9.57 2.46 28.48
C ILE A 17 -9.61 2.01 27.02
N LEU A 18 -10.73 2.16 26.33
CA LEU A 18 -10.86 1.83 24.91
C LEU A 18 -9.97 2.71 24.03
N ALA A 19 -9.90 4.01 24.32
CA ALA A 19 -8.99 4.92 23.63
C ALA A 19 -7.52 4.52 23.84
N LEU A 20 -7.13 4.20 25.08
CA LEU A 20 -5.78 3.74 25.40
C LEU A 20 -5.46 2.37 24.79
N LEU A 21 -6.43 1.45 24.71
CA LEU A 21 -6.30 0.17 24.02
C LEU A 21 -6.14 0.37 22.51
N GLY A 22 -6.94 1.25 21.90
CA GLY A 22 -6.81 1.62 20.49
C GLY A 22 -5.44 2.25 20.20
N LEU A 23 -5.00 3.19 21.03
CA LEU A 23 -3.65 3.78 20.97
C LEU A 23 -2.57 2.71 21.15
N ARG A 24 -2.71 1.80 22.11
CA ARG A 24 -1.75 0.72 22.34
C ARG A 24 -1.68 -0.23 21.16
N SER A 25 -2.80 -0.65 20.57
CA SER A 25 -2.78 -1.47 19.36
C SER A 25 -2.10 -0.74 18.20
N TYR A 26 -2.40 0.55 18.03
CA TYR A 26 -1.80 1.38 16.98
C TYR A 26 -0.28 1.60 17.16
N PHE A 27 0.21 1.76 18.40
CA PHE A 27 1.62 2.09 18.66
C PHE A 27 2.50 0.93 19.14
N VAL A 28 1.93 -0.15 19.68
CA VAL A 28 2.69 -1.25 20.33
C VAL A 28 2.57 -2.57 19.57
N VAL A 29 1.40 -2.86 18.98
CA VAL A 29 1.16 -4.10 18.22
C VAL A 29 1.48 -3.91 16.73
N MET A 30 1.47 -2.68 16.25
CA MET A 30 2.00 -2.35 14.93
C MET A 30 3.52 -2.71 14.90
N PRO A 31 3.95 -3.68 14.08
CA PRO A 31 5.34 -4.11 14.03
C PRO A 31 6.25 -2.91 13.73
N ARG A 32 7.47 -2.94 14.26
CA ARG A 32 8.47 -1.86 14.08
C ARG A 32 8.56 -1.47 12.60
N ARG A 33 7.99 -0.30 12.32
CA ARG A 33 7.98 0.44 11.05
C ARG A 33 9.26 0.25 10.24
N TYR A 34 9.15 -0.43 9.11
CA TYR A 34 9.86 0.02 7.90
C TYR A 34 9.52 1.51 7.72
N PRO A 35 10.48 2.37 7.34
CA PRO A 35 10.28 3.82 7.29
C PRO A 35 8.95 4.16 6.56
N PRO A 36 8.01 4.87 7.21
CA PRO A 36 6.57 4.80 6.93
C PRO A 36 6.18 5.69 5.77
N ASN A 37 6.54 5.34 4.54
CA ASN A 37 6.07 6.15 3.41
C ASN A 37 5.55 5.33 2.25
N LEU A 38 6.24 4.26 1.84
CA LEU A 38 5.73 3.52 0.68
C LEU A 38 4.47 2.72 1.02
N GLU A 39 4.41 2.10 2.20
CA GLU A 39 3.20 1.40 2.66
C GLU A 39 1.99 2.32 2.68
N ASP A 40 2.12 3.47 3.33
CA ASP A 40 1.07 4.48 3.42
C ASP A 40 0.67 4.99 2.03
N VAL A 41 1.65 5.25 1.16
CA VAL A 41 1.40 5.63 -0.24
C VAL A 41 0.59 4.57 -0.96
N ILE A 42 0.96 3.30 -0.83
CA ILE A 42 0.27 2.17 -1.47
C ILE A 42 -1.16 2.07 -0.95
N PHE A 43 -1.35 2.17 0.37
CA PHE A 43 -2.66 2.13 1.02
C PHE A 43 -3.57 3.28 0.55
N TRP A 44 -3.09 4.54 0.59
CA TRP A 44 -3.88 5.67 0.13
C TRP A 44 -4.16 5.59 -1.37
N ARG A 45 -3.21 5.09 -2.18
CA ARG A 45 -3.46 4.89 -3.60
C ARG A 45 -4.54 3.85 -3.85
N ALA A 46 -4.53 2.74 -3.10
CA ALA A 46 -5.56 1.72 -3.18
C ALA A 46 -6.96 2.29 -2.93
N GLN A 47 -7.10 3.24 -2.00
CA GLN A 47 -8.38 3.91 -1.74
C GLN A 47 -8.84 4.85 -2.85
N GLU A 48 -7.91 5.39 -3.65
CA GLU A 48 -8.23 6.29 -4.77
C GLU A 48 -8.53 5.54 -6.08
N MET A 49 -8.29 4.23 -6.12
CA MET A 49 -8.48 3.41 -7.31
C MET A 49 -9.94 3.00 -7.49
N GLU A 50 -10.32 2.71 -8.73
CA GLU A 50 -11.66 2.21 -9.03
C GLU A 50 -11.86 0.79 -8.49
N THR A 51 -13.11 0.46 -8.19
CA THR A 51 -13.50 -0.88 -7.75
C THR A 51 -13.13 -1.92 -8.82
N GLY A 52 -12.45 -2.98 -8.41
CA GLY A 52 -11.98 -4.06 -9.26
C GLY A 52 -10.61 -3.82 -9.90
N SER A 53 -9.94 -2.69 -9.61
CA SER A 53 -8.58 -2.43 -10.08
C SER A 53 -7.55 -3.31 -9.36
N ASN A 54 -6.40 -3.55 -10.02
CA ASN A 54 -5.32 -4.36 -9.47
C ASN A 54 -4.19 -3.49 -8.94
N LEU A 55 -3.73 -3.79 -7.72
CA LEU A 55 -2.53 -3.19 -7.16
C LEU A 55 -1.48 -4.28 -7.01
N VAL A 56 -0.32 -4.08 -7.62
CA VAL A 56 0.81 -4.99 -7.51
C VAL A 56 1.93 -4.30 -6.74
N PHE A 57 2.42 -4.93 -5.69
CA PHE A 57 3.65 -4.52 -5.02
C PHE A 57 4.76 -5.50 -5.34
N VAL A 58 5.90 -4.98 -5.80
CA VAL A 58 7.13 -5.75 -5.92
C VAL A 58 7.90 -5.58 -4.61
N GLU A 59 7.96 -6.66 -3.83
CA GLU A 59 8.71 -6.71 -2.58
C GLU A 59 10.19 -6.62 -2.89
N GLY A 60 10.90 -5.68 -2.25
CA GLY A 60 12.36 -5.63 -2.38
C GLY A 60 13.05 -6.65 -1.49
N ASP A 61 14.30 -6.97 -1.83
CA ASP A 61 15.16 -7.90 -1.08
C ASP A 61 15.31 -7.51 0.41
N SER A 62 15.17 -6.22 0.72
CA SER A 62 15.26 -5.66 2.07
C SER A 62 14.00 -5.91 2.92
N SER A 63 12.90 -6.37 2.30
CA SER A 63 11.58 -6.52 2.92
C SER A 63 10.83 -7.77 2.41
N PRO A 64 11.40 -8.98 2.57
CA PRO A 64 10.77 -10.21 2.08
C PRO A 64 9.49 -10.55 2.88
N GLY A 65 8.42 -10.90 2.17
CA GLY A 65 7.11 -11.17 2.77
C GLY A 65 6.42 -9.90 3.30
N PHE A 66 6.85 -8.73 2.84
CA PHE A 66 6.19 -7.48 3.18
C PHE A 66 4.80 -7.43 2.55
N SER A 67 3.80 -7.31 3.41
CA SER A 67 2.44 -7.01 3.01
C SER A 67 2.02 -5.64 3.51
N VAL A 68 1.17 -4.98 2.73
CA VAL A 68 0.61 -3.67 3.11
C VAL A 68 -0.50 -3.93 4.11
N TRP A 69 -0.20 -3.74 5.41
CA TRP A 69 -1.10 -4.11 6.51
C TRP A 69 -2.50 -3.51 6.33
N GLY A 70 -2.56 -2.25 5.88
CA GLY A 70 -3.82 -1.55 5.63
C GLY A 70 -4.69 -2.23 4.56
N ILE A 71 -4.10 -2.78 3.50
CA ILE A 71 -4.86 -3.49 2.46
C ILE A 71 -5.37 -4.84 3.00
N GLU A 72 -4.62 -5.50 3.89
CA GLU A 72 -5.07 -6.76 4.50
C GLU A 72 -6.20 -6.59 5.52
N HIS A 73 -6.25 -5.44 6.20
CA HIS A 73 -7.13 -5.22 7.35
C HIS A 73 -8.33 -4.31 7.06
N PHE A 74 -8.30 -3.58 5.95
CA PHE A 74 -9.44 -2.78 5.48
C PHE A 74 -10.04 -3.41 4.22
N ASP A 75 -11.36 -3.39 4.15
CA ASP A 75 -12.10 -3.83 2.96
C ASP A 75 -11.94 -2.78 1.87
N LEU A 76 -10.91 -2.96 1.03
CA LEU A 76 -10.64 -2.13 -0.12
C LEU A 76 -11.10 -2.86 -1.37
N ASP A 77 -11.76 -2.14 -2.26
CA ASP A 77 -12.31 -2.67 -3.51
C ASP A 77 -11.23 -2.97 -4.58
N VAL A 78 -9.97 -3.17 -4.18
CA VAL A 78 -8.85 -3.47 -5.09
C VAL A 78 -8.34 -4.88 -4.87
N THR A 79 -7.90 -5.53 -5.95
CA THR A 79 -7.20 -6.81 -5.85
C THR A 79 -5.71 -6.56 -5.63
N TYR A 80 -5.19 -6.97 -4.49
CA TYR A 80 -3.77 -6.80 -4.14
C TYR A 80 -2.95 -8.04 -4.46
N HIS A 81 -1.82 -7.83 -5.13
CA HIS A 81 -0.83 -8.86 -5.44
C HIS A 81 0.54 -8.44 -4.91
N SER A 82 1.26 -9.40 -4.36
CA SER A 82 2.65 -9.21 -3.96
C SER A 82 3.57 -10.11 -4.78
N VAL A 83 4.66 -9.55 -5.29
CA VAL A 83 5.65 -10.24 -6.14
C VAL A 83 7.04 -10.04 -5.53
N PRO A 84 7.70 -11.12 -5.06
CA PRO A 84 9.09 -11.02 -4.60
C PRO A 84 10.02 -10.54 -5.72
N ALA A 85 10.99 -9.66 -5.40
CA ALA A 85 11.95 -9.11 -6.36
C ALA A 85 12.66 -10.20 -7.18
N GLU A 86 13.02 -11.32 -6.55
CA GLU A 86 13.70 -12.45 -7.21
C GLU A 86 12.81 -13.14 -8.27
N ARG A 87 11.49 -12.93 -8.23
CA ARG A 87 10.52 -13.50 -9.16
C ARG A 87 10.04 -12.54 -10.23
N VAL A 88 10.46 -11.27 -10.21
CA VAL A 88 10.04 -10.24 -11.19
C VAL A 88 10.24 -10.70 -12.63
N GLN A 89 11.36 -11.38 -12.92
CA GLN A 89 11.66 -11.85 -14.27
C GLN A 89 10.70 -12.96 -14.75
N SER A 90 10.20 -13.79 -13.84
CA SER A 90 9.25 -14.86 -14.14
C SER A 90 7.77 -14.45 -13.99
N ALA A 91 7.50 -13.31 -13.36
CA ALA A 91 6.14 -12.84 -13.14
C ALA A 91 5.44 -12.46 -14.45
N ASP A 92 4.15 -12.80 -14.54
CA ASP A 92 3.26 -12.36 -15.61
C ASP A 92 2.43 -11.17 -15.14
N PHE A 93 2.99 -9.97 -15.28
CA PHE A 93 2.33 -8.73 -14.90
C PHE A 93 1.09 -8.45 -15.76
N ARG A 94 0.94 -9.01 -16.97
CA ARG A 94 -0.32 -8.86 -17.74
C ARG A 94 -1.47 -9.54 -17.02
N ALA A 95 -1.23 -10.77 -16.55
CA ALA A 95 -2.23 -11.50 -15.79
C ALA A 95 -2.53 -10.82 -14.45
N LEU A 96 -1.50 -10.32 -13.75
CA LEU A 96 -1.68 -9.64 -12.46
C LEU A 96 -2.38 -8.29 -12.58
N CYS A 97 -2.12 -7.53 -13.65
CA CYS A 97 -2.65 -6.18 -13.80
C CYS A 97 -4.08 -6.11 -14.33
N GLY A 98 -4.53 -7.11 -15.10
CA GLY A 98 -5.85 -7.05 -15.72
C GLY A 98 -6.05 -5.78 -16.58
N SER A 99 -7.17 -5.07 -16.40
CA SER A 99 -7.54 -3.89 -17.20
C SER A 99 -7.11 -2.53 -16.62
N ASP A 100 -7.05 -2.40 -15.30
CA ASP A 100 -6.56 -1.21 -14.60
C ASP A 100 -5.61 -1.64 -13.48
N CYS A 101 -4.42 -1.03 -13.47
CA CYS A 101 -3.32 -1.49 -12.64
C CYS A 101 -2.42 -0.37 -12.14
N ARG A 102 -1.96 -0.51 -10.90
CA ARG A 102 -0.84 0.26 -10.34
C ARG A 102 0.20 -0.70 -9.80
N VAL A 103 1.45 -0.53 -10.24
CA VAL A 103 2.57 -1.34 -9.77
C VAL A 103 3.52 -0.48 -8.95
N PHE A 104 3.89 -0.94 -7.77
CA PHE A 104 4.79 -0.26 -6.85
C PHE A 104 6.05 -1.09 -6.62
N CYS A 105 7.19 -0.42 -6.46
CA CYS A 105 8.46 -1.05 -6.12
C CYS A 105 9.35 -0.09 -5.32
N LEU A 106 10.36 -0.64 -4.66
CA LEU A 106 11.39 0.15 -3.99
C LEU A 106 12.29 0.87 -5.01
N PRO A 107 12.90 2.02 -4.66
CA PRO A 107 13.73 2.79 -5.58
C PRO A 107 14.95 2.00 -6.09
N GLU A 108 15.53 1.13 -5.27
CA GLU A 108 16.66 0.26 -5.63
C GLU A 108 16.32 -0.74 -6.74
N ASP A 109 15.08 -1.24 -6.78
CA ASP A 109 14.62 -2.25 -7.75
C ASP A 109 13.98 -1.63 -8.99
N ALA A 110 13.70 -0.32 -8.94
CA ALA A 110 12.90 0.39 -9.93
C ALA A 110 13.40 0.22 -11.36
N GLN A 111 14.71 0.18 -11.60
CA GLN A 111 15.24 0.01 -12.95
C GLN A 111 14.81 -1.32 -13.56
N VAL A 112 15.08 -2.43 -12.87
CA VAL A 112 14.78 -3.79 -13.34
C VAL A 112 13.27 -4.00 -13.46
N VAL A 113 12.51 -3.53 -12.47
CA VAL A 113 11.05 -3.64 -12.46
C VAL A 113 10.43 -2.85 -13.61
N LEU A 114 10.83 -1.59 -13.82
CA LEU A 114 10.26 -0.76 -14.90
C LEU A 114 10.60 -1.29 -16.29
N GLU A 115 11.81 -1.84 -16.50
CA GLU A 115 12.16 -2.50 -17.76
C GLU A 115 11.23 -3.69 -18.03
N ARG A 116 10.99 -4.53 -17.02
CA ARG A 116 10.10 -5.68 -17.14
C ARG A 116 8.64 -5.26 -17.38
N LEU A 117 8.15 -4.27 -16.63
CA LEU A 117 6.80 -3.75 -16.77
C LEU A 117 6.59 -3.14 -18.16
N ARG A 118 7.56 -2.37 -18.69
CA ARG A 118 7.46 -1.81 -20.04
C ARG A 118 7.46 -2.89 -21.12
N ALA A 119 8.26 -3.94 -20.94
CA ALA A 119 8.29 -5.06 -21.88
C ALA A 119 6.95 -5.83 -21.95
N GLN A 120 6.25 -5.95 -20.81
CA GLN A 120 4.98 -6.68 -20.77
C GLN A 120 3.76 -5.80 -20.99
N LEU A 121 3.66 -4.67 -20.29
CA LEU A 121 2.49 -3.81 -20.24
C LEU A 121 2.56 -2.61 -21.20
N GLY A 122 3.72 -2.37 -21.82
CA GLY A 122 3.93 -1.26 -22.73
C GLY A 122 4.28 0.05 -22.02
N ALA A 123 3.97 1.17 -22.68
CA ALA A 123 4.21 2.49 -22.08
C ALA A 123 3.29 2.72 -20.86
N GLY A 124 3.76 3.55 -19.94
CA GLY A 124 3.00 3.90 -18.74
C GLY A 124 3.60 5.09 -18.03
N ALA A 125 2.80 5.73 -17.19
CA ALA A 125 3.24 6.83 -16.36
C ALA A 125 4.08 6.28 -15.20
N VAL A 126 5.23 6.92 -14.96
CA VAL A 126 6.09 6.62 -13.81
C VAL A 126 6.03 7.78 -12.84
N ARG A 127 5.79 7.50 -11.57
CA ARG A 127 5.76 8.50 -10.50
C ARG A 127 6.68 8.08 -9.37
N ALA A 128 7.60 8.96 -8.98
CA ALA A 128 8.37 8.79 -7.76
C ALA A 128 7.59 9.33 -6.56
N HIS A 129 7.60 8.58 -5.47
CA HIS A 129 6.99 8.96 -4.20
C HIS A 129 8.07 9.36 -3.21
N PHE A 130 7.83 10.45 -2.48
CA PHE A 130 8.83 11.07 -1.62
C PHE A 130 8.41 11.00 -0.15
N GLY A 131 9.32 10.55 0.71
CA GLY A 131 9.13 10.56 2.15
C GLY A 131 9.65 11.84 2.82
N PRO A 132 9.55 11.94 4.16
CA PRO A 132 10.17 12.97 4.97
C PRO A 132 11.65 13.14 4.63
N GLY A 133 12.06 14.39 4.45
CA GLY A 133 13.42 14.72 4.02
C GLY A 133 13.65 14.65 2.51
N GLY A 134 12.60 14.48 1.69
CA GLY A 134 12.67 14.60 0.24
C GLY A 134 13.35 13.43 -0.46
N ARG A 135 13.55 12.30 0.24
CA ARG A 135 14.10 11.08 -0.36
C ARG A 135 13.00 10.30 -1.08
N VAL A 136 13.33 9.72 -2.23
CA VAL A 136 12.41 8.79 -2.91
C VAL A 136 12.29 7.54 -2.05
N VAL A 137 11.05 7.14 -1.77
CA VAL A 137 10.71 5.98 -0.93
C VAL A 137 10.09 4.85 -1.72
N GLY A 138 9.65 5.13 -2.95
CA GLY A 138 9.16 4.13 -3.88
C GLY A 138 8.80 4.74 -5.23
N VAL A 139 8.55 3.86 -6.18
CA VAL A 139 8.20 4.20 -7.55
C VAL A 139 6.90 3.49 -7.92
N GLU A 140 5.97 4.26 -8.47
CA GLU A 140 4.71 3.78 -9.04
C GLU A 140 4.81 3.76 -10.56
N PHE A 141 4.34 2.67 -11.17
CA PHE A 141 4.09 2.54 -12.59
C PHE A 141 2.60 2.32 -12.83
N ALA A 142 2.04 3.12 -13.72
CA ALA A 142 0.66 3.00 -14.16
C ALA A 142 0.65 2.75 -15.68
N PRO A 143 0.29 1.53 -16.13
CA PRO A 143 0.20 1.22 -17.55
C PRO A 143 -0.77 2.18 -18.25
N GLN A 144 -0.43 2.61 -19.46
CA GLN A 144 -1.38 3.35 -20.28
C GLN A 144 -2.42 2.37 -20.83
N PRO A 145 -3.73 2.68 -20.77
CA PRO A 145 -4.73 1.81 -21.36
C PRO A 145 -4.45 1.64 -22.86
N ALA A 146 -4.51 0.40 -23.34
CA ALA A 146 -4.30 0.07 -24.74
C ALA A 146 -5.41 0.73 -25.59
N GLY A 147 -5.14 1.95 -26.08
CA GLY A 147 -6.07 2.73 -26.91
C GLY A 147 -6.21 4.22 -26.58
N GLY A 148 -5.51 4.73 -25.55
CA GLY A 148 -5.56 6.16 -25.22
C GLY A 148 -4.68 7.00 -26.15
N ASN A 149 -5.29 7.72 -27.11
CA ASN A 149 -4.64 8.89 -27.69
C ASN A 149 -4.25 9.85 -26.56
N PRO A 150 -3.01 10.38 -26.54
CA PRO A 150 -2.68 11.45 -25.60
C PRO A 150 -3.54 12.69 -25.91
N PRO A 151 -3.91 13.50 -24.90
CA PRO A 151 -4.41 14.85 -25.15
C PRO A 151 -3.35 15.71 -25.84
#